data_AF-A0A2K3J021-F1
#
_entry.id   AF-A0A2K3J021-F1
#
_cell.length_a   1.000
_cell.length_b   1.000
_cell.length_c   1.000
_cell.angle_alpha   90.00
_cell.angle_beta   90.00
_cell.angle_gamma   90.00
#
_symmetry.space_group_name_H-M   'P 1'
#
loop_
_entity.id
_entity.type
_entity.pdbx_description
1 polymer ?
#
loop_
_entity_poly.entity_id
_entity_poly.type
_entity_poly.pdbx_seq_one_letter_code
_entity_poly.pdbx_strand_id
1 'polypeptide(L)' 'FKDMYKQAPKVEAIHAGLECGIIGEKFPGMAMIIIGPTIKYPHSPEEQVQVSTVDKTYKYVLKILENIQ' A
#
# COMPACT_ATOMS: atom_id res chain seq x y z
N PHE A 1 -8.08 -0.93 8.78
CA PHE A 1 -8.77 -0.12 7.75
C PHE A 1 -10.26 0.11 8.07
N LYS A 2 -11.04 -0.96 8.36
CA LYS A 2 -12.47 -0.87 8.72
C LYS A 2 -12.77 0.09 9.87
N ASP A 3 -11.94 0.11 10.91
CA ASP A 3 -12.20 0.97 12.08
C ASP A 3 -12.05 2.46 11.77
N MET A 4 -11.04 2.80 10.96
CA MET A 4 -10.72 4.18 10.55
C MET A 4 -11.68 4.72 9.49
N TYR A 5 -12.03 3.90 8.49
CA TYR A 5 -12.71 4.38 7.28
C TYR A 5 -14.12 3.80 7.07
N LYS A 6 -14.60 2.97 8.01
CA LYS A 6 -15.91 2.29 7.95
C LYS A 6 -16.16 1.51 6.66
N GLN A 7 -15.08 1.12 6.00
CA GLN A 7 -15.06 0.40 4.73
C GLN A 7 -14.10 -0.79 4.84
N ALA A 8 -14.41 -1.91 4.18
CA ALA A 8 -13.44 -2.98 4.04
C ALA A 8 -12.34 -2.59 3.02
N PRO A 9 -11.06 -2.92 3.26
CA PRO A 9 -10.04 -2.75 2.23
C PRO A 9 -10.28 -3.73 1.09
N LYS A 10 -9.95 -3.33 -0.13
CA LYS A 10 -9.89 -4.24 -1.26
C LYS A 10 -8.53 -4.95 -1.22
N VAL A 11 -8.54 -6.28 -1.15
CA VAL A 11 -7.32 -7.09 -1.14
C VAL A 11 -7.20 -7.76 -2.49
N GLU A 12 -6.12 -7.48 -3.21
CA GLU A 12 -5.93 -7.92 -4.60
C GLU A 12 -4.48 -8.31 -4.86
N ALA A 13 -4.28 -9.14 -5.87
CA ALA A 13 -2.99 -9.30 -6.54
C ALA A 13 -2.97 -8.41 -7.79
N ILE A 14 -1.79 -7.94 -8.17
CA ILE A 14 -1.59 -7.17 -9.41
C ILE A 14 -0.70 -7.95 -10.37
N HIS A 15 -0.98 -7.86 -11.67
CA HIS A 15 -0.11 -8.40 -12.71
C HIS A 15 0.98 -7.36 -13.06
N ALA A 16 1.85 -7.09 -12.09
CA ALA A 16 2.98 -6.17 -12.21
C ALA A 16 4.14 -6.64 -11.34
N GLY A 17 5.35 -6.17 -11.65
CA GLY A 17 6.52 -6.40 -10.81
C GLY A 17 6.45 -5.60 -9.51
N LEU A 18 6.65 -6.27 -8.38
CA LEU A 18 6.76 -5.65 -7.06
C LEU A 18 7.96 -6.25 -6.35
N GLU A 19 8.72 -5.43 -5.65
CA GLU A 19 9.94 -5.82 -4.95
C GLU A 19 9.67 -6.86 -3.86
N CYS A 20 8.43 -6.96 -3.36
CA CYS A 20 8.03 -7.97 -2.38
C CYS A 20 8.27 -9.42 -2.85
N GLY A 21 8.26 -9.67 -4.16
CA GLY A 21 8.59 -11.00 -4.69
C GLY A 21 10.03 -11.38 -4.37
N ILE A 22 10.97 -10.49 -4.68
CA ILE A 22 12.41 -10.68 -4.43
C ILE A 22 12.71 -10.64 -2.93
N ILE A 23 12.10 -9.70 -2.21
CA ILE A 23 12.27 -9.55 -0.76
C ILE A 23 11.76 -10.81 -0.04
N GLY A 24 10.59 -11.33 -0.42
CA GLY A 24 10.01 -12.54 0.18
C GLY A 24 10.81 -13.80 -0.08
N GLU A 25 11.41 -13.91 -1.28
CA GLU A 25 12.34 -15.01 -1.60
C GLU A 25 13.57 -14.99 -0.68
N LYS A 26 14.13 -13.80 -0.44
CA LYS A 26 15.32 -13.64 0.39
C LYS A 26 15.04 -13.80 1.90
N PHE A 27 13.83 -13.49 2.36
CA PHE A 27 13.44 -13.56 3.76
C PHE A 27 12.21 -14.47 3.95
N PRO A 28 12.39 -15.81 3.90
CA PRO A 28 11.30 -16.75 4.09
C PRO A 28 10.60 -16.54 5.44
N GLY A 29 9.27 -16.54 5.42
CA GLY A 29 8.44 -16.34 6.61
C GLY A 29 8.19 -14.89 7.01
N MET A 30 8.74 -13.91 6.29
CA MET A 30 8.43 -12.49 6.54
C MET A 30 6.99 -12.16 6.11
N ALA A 31 6.18 -11.68 7.05
CA ALA A 31 4.85 -11.15 6.76
C ALA A 31 4.96 -9.79 6.06
N MET A 32 4.29 -9.63 4.93
CA MET A 32 4.36 -8.40 4.12
C MET A 32 2.97 -7.98 3.65
N ILE A 33 2.75 -6.67 3.55
CA ILE A 33 1.61 -6.06 2.88
C ILE A 33 2.11 -4.90 2.02
N ILE A 34 1.39 -4.61 0.94
CA ILE A 34 1.65 -3.46 0.07
C ILE A 34 0.43 -2.56 0.08
N ILE A 35 0.66 -1.29 0.37
CA ILE A 35 -0.35 -0.23 0.37
C ILE A 35 0.27 1.05 -0.17
N GLY A 36 -0.54 1.91 -0.80
CA GLY A 36 -0.07 3.15 -1.40
C GLY A 36 -1.21 4.11 -1.73
N PRO A 37 -0.90 5.40 -2.02
CA PRO A 37 -1.89 6.34 -2.53
C PRO A 37 -2.33 5.97 -3.95
N THR A 38 -3.39 6.61 -4.44
CA THR A 38 -3.81 6.46 -5.83
C THR A 38 -2.90 7.29 -6.74
N ILE A 39 -2.16 6.58 -7.59
CA ILE A 39 -1.31 7.12 -8.66
C ILE A 39 -1.94 6.74 -10.00
N LYS A 40 -1.97 7.67 -10.95
CA LYS A 40 -2.45 7.44 -12.32
C LYS A 40 -1.30 7.68 -13.30
N TYR A 41 -1.25 6.84 -14.33
CA TYR A 41 -0.26 6.90 -15.41
C TYR A 41 1.20 6.89 -14.91
N PRO A 42 1.57 6.00 -13.98
CA PRO A 42 2.97 5.91 -13.56
C PRO A 42 3.87 5.62 -14.77
N HIS A 43 5.07 6.21 -14.78
CA HIS A 43 6.06 6.08 -15.86
C HIS A 43 5.72 6.82 -17.17
N SER A 44 4.76 7.74 -17.15
CA SER A 44 4.51 8.65 -18.28
C SER A 44 4.63 10.12 -17.86
N PRO A 45 4.81 11.06 -18.82
CA PRO A 45 4.79 12.50 -18.51
C PRO A 45 3.48 12.98 -17.86
N GLU A 46 2.40 12.18 -17.98
CA GLU A 46 1.08 12.42 -17.37
C GLU A 46 0.95 11.82 -15.96
N GLU A 47 2.04 11.30 -15.39
CA GLU A 47 2.05 10.74 -14.05
C GLU A 47 1.53 11.75 -13.03
N GLN A 48 0.52 11.33 -12.27
CA GLN A 48 -0.14 12.19 -11.29
C GLN A 48 -0.59 11.40 -10.07
N VAL A 49 -0.49 12.04 -8.90
CA VAL A 49 -0.94 11.48 -7.63
C VAL A 49 -2.22 12.19 -7.15
N GLN A 50 -3.18 11.42 -6.68
CA GLN A 50 -4.38 11.99 -6.08
C GLN A 50 -4.08 12.42 -4.63
N VAL A 51 -3.87 13.73 -4.43
CA VAL A 51 -3.44 14.33 -3.15
C VAL A 51 -4.28 13.87 -1.95
N SER A 52 -5.60 13.81 -2.08
CA SER A 52 -6.49 13.39 -0.98
C SER A 52 -6.25 11.94 -0.51
N THR A 53 -5.68 11.09 -1.34
CA THR A 53 -5.35 9.70 -0.99
C THR A 53 -4.00 9.56 -0.30
N VAL A 54 -3.11 10.56 -0.43
CA VAL A 54 -1.81 10.58 0.24
C VAL A 54 -1.99 10.68 1.76
N ASP A 55 -2.82 11.63 2.22
CA ASP A 55 -3.15 11.78 3.65
C ASP A 55 -3.78 10.50 4.23
N LYS A 56 -4.70 9.87 3.47
CA LYS A 56 -5.34 8.61 3.86
C LYS A 56 -4.33 7.47 4.02
N THR A 57 -3.38 7.34 3.09
CA THR A 57 -2.32 6.33 3.16
C THR A 57 -1.39 6.61 4.33
N TYR A 58 -0.94 7.85 4.51
CA TYR A 58 -0.06 8.26 5.61
C TYR A 58 -0.68 7.93 6.98
N LYS A 59 -1.92 8.36 7.22
CA LYS A 59 -2.65 8.06 8.46
C LYS A 59 -2.83 6.56 8.68
N TYR A 60 -3.01 5.79 7.61
CA TYR A 60 -3.15 4.34 7.73
C TYR A 60 -1.82 3.66 8.08
N VAL A 61 -0.70 4.11 7.51
CA VAL A 61 0.65 3.64 7.89
C VAL A 61 0.92 3.94 9.36
N LEU A 62 0.67 5.18 9.82
CA LEU A 62 0.82 5.52 11.24
C LEU A 62 -0.04 4.61 12.12
N LYS A 63 -1.31 4.39 11.74
CA LYS A 63 -2.18 3.50 12.51
C LYS A 63 -1.65 2.08 12.57
N ILE A 64 -1.09 1.55 11.49
CA ILE A 64 -0.46 0.22 11.50
C ILE A 64 0.68 0.23 12.51
N LEU A 65 1.61 1.19 12.43
CA LEU A 65 2.77 1.28 13.31
C LEU A 65 2.39 1.39 14.80
N GLU A 66 1.36 2.17 15.13
CA GLU A 66 0.82 2.27 16.51
C GLU A 66 0.31 0.94 17.07
N ASN A 67 -0.06 -0.02 16.22
CA ASN A 67 -0.65 -1.30 16.62
C ASN A 67 0.29 -2.49 16.37
N ILE A 68 1.52 -2.24 15.92
CA ILE A 68 2.57 -3.27 15.90
C ILE A 68 3.05 -3.45 17.35
N GLN A 69 3.00 -4.69 17.83
CA GLN A 69 3.49 -5.11 19.14
C GLN A 69 4.89 -5.68 19.04
#